data_AF-A0A916STE7-F1
#
_entry.id   AF-A0A916STE7-F1
#
_cell.length_a   1.000
_cell.length_b   1.000
_cell.length_c   1.000
_cell.angle_alpha   90.00
_cell.angle_beta   90.00
_cell.angle_gamma   90.00
#
_symmetry.space_group_name_H-M   'P 1'
#
loop_
_entity.id
_entity.type
_entity.pdbx_description
1 polymer ?
#
loop_
_entity_poly.entity_id
_entity_poly.type
_entity_poly.pdbx_seq_one_letter_code
_entity_poly.pdbx_strand_id
1 'polypeptide(L)'
;MLERLIAAVALVLASPVFMGMAVLARRRPSGPLLRSQRRIGAHGRIFRMLGFRTVRRHTALDALPQLINVLRGDMSLVGPLPPRPEELRRQLRTRPGIISLRRAP
;
A
#
# COMPACT_ATOMS: atom_id res chain seq x y z
N MET A 1 9.06 5.44 14.39
CA MET A 1 8.33 6.71 14.62
C MET A 1 8.42 7.62 13.39
N LEU A 2 9.63 7.88 12.89
CA LEU A 2 9.89 8.71 11.70
C LEU A 2 9.06 8.33 10.46
N GLU A 3 8.97 7.04 10.11
CA GLU A 3 8.22 6.59 8.92
C GLU A 3 6.73 6.98 8.95
N ARG A 4 6.12 6.98 10.14
CA ARG A 4 4.72 7.39 10.29
C ARG A 4 4.56 8.88 10.05
N LEU A 5 5.50 9.69 10.54
CA LEU A 5 5.50 11.14 10.28
C LEU A 5 5.64 11.42 8.78
N ILE A 6 6.60 10.78 8.11
CA ILE A 6 6.80 10.91 6.66
C ILE A 6 5.53 10.49 5.90
N ALA A 7 4.93 9.35 6.27
CA ALA A 7 3.71 8.88 5.63
C ALA A 7 2.52 9.82 5.86
N ALA A 8 2.40 10.43 7.05
CA ALA A 8 1.36 11.41 7.35
C ALA A 8 1.52 12.68 6.49
N VAL A 9 2.73 13.24 6.44
CA VAL A 9 3.04 14.41 5.61
C VAL A 9 2.79 14.09 4.13
N ALA A 10 3.27 12.94 3.65
CA ALA A 10 3.06 12.52 2.27
C ALA A 10 1.57 12.34 1.92
N LEU A 11 0.74 11.85 2.86
CA LEU A 11 -0.71 11.74 2.66
C LEU A 11 -1.40 13.09 2.58
N VAL A 12 -0.99 14.07 3.39
CA VAL A 12 -1.50 15.45 3.33
C VAL A 12 -1.17 16.07 1.98
N LEU A 13 0.09 15.96 1.55
CA LEU A 13 0.54 16.44 0.24
C LEU A 13 -0.15 15.71 -0.93
N ALA A 14 -0.47 14.43 -0.77
CA ALA A 14 -1.18 13.63 -1.75
C ALA A 14 -2.70 13.87 -1.78
N SER A 15 -3.25 14.63 -0.83
CA SER A 15 -4.70 14.86 -0.74
C SER A 15 -5.35 15.42 -2.02
N PRO A 16 -4.71 16.29 -2.83
CA PRO A 16 -5.29 16.73 -4.10
C PRO A 16 -5.43 15.58 -5.10
N VAL A 17 -4.49 14.62 -5.09
CA VAL A 17 -4.53 13.43 -5.93
C VAL A 17 -5.67 12.50 -5.50
N PHE A 18 -5.84 12.27 -4.20
CA PHE A 18 -6.97 11.49 -3.68
C PHE A 18 -8.31 12.13 -4.06
N MET A 19 -8.42 13.45 -3.94
CA MET A 19 -9.61 14.20 -4.34
C MET A 19 -9.87 14.06 -5.85
N GLY A 20 -8.85 14.28 -6.69
CA GLY A 20 -8.96 14.12 -8.14
C GLY A 20 -9.38 12.70 -8.54
N MET A 21 -8.78 11.68 -7.92
CA MET A 21 -9.16 10.29 -8.14
C MET A 21 -10.58 9.99 -7.68
N ALA A 22 -11.04 10.58 -6.56
CA ALA A 22 -12.41 10.43 -6.09
C ALA A 22 -13.42 11.04 -7.07
N VAL A 23 -13.13 12.24 -7.60
CA VAL A 23 -13.96 12.90 -8.63
C VAL A 23 -14.01 12.07 -9.91
N LEU A 24 -12.87 11.54 -10.37
CA LEU A 24 -12.79 10.67 -11.55
C LEU A 24 -13.53 9.35 -11.34
N ALA A 25 -13.42 8.76 -10.15
CA ALA A 25 -14.10 7.52 -9.81
C ALA A 25 -15.62 7.69 -9.71
N ARG A 26 -16.11 8.88 -9.32
CA ARG A 26 -17.55 9.20 -9.24
C ARG A 26 -18.25 9.13 -10.61
N ARG A 27 -17.50 9.19 -11.71
CA ARG A 27 -18.03 9.02 -13.08
C ARG A 27 -18.21 7.54 -13.49
N ARG A 28 -17.82 6.58 -12.64
CA ARG A 28 -17.95 5.14 -12.91
C ARG A 28 -18.91 4.54 -11.86
N PRO A 29 -19.97 3.81 -12.26
CA PRO A 29 -20.96 3.27 -11.32
C PRO A 29 -20.45 2.16 -10.38
N SER A 30 -19.18 1.75 -10.48
CA SER A 30 -18.75 0.43 -10.03
C SER A 30 -17.77 0.49 -8.85
N GLY A 31 -18.27 0.69 -7.63
CA GLY A 31 -17.56 0.29 -6.41
C GLY A 31 -16.48 1.24 -5.84
N PRO A 32 -15.78 0.83 -4.78
CA PRO A 32 -14.93 1.71 -3.96
C PRO A 32 -13.72 2.27 -4.72
N LEU A 33 -13.27 3.49 -4.35
CA LEU A 33 -12.09 4.14 -4.92
C LEU A 33 -10.81 3.30 -4.72
N LEU A 34 -10.68 2.73 -3.53
CA LEU A 34 -9.54 1.92 -3.13
C LEU A 34 -9.85 0.44 -3.26
N ARG A 35 -8.90 -0.31 -3.83
CA ARG A 35 -8.86 -1.76 -3.73
C ARG A 35 -8.22 -2.15 -2.39
N SER A 36 -8.67 -3.26 -1.84
CA SER A 36 -8.11 -3.88 -0.63
C SER A 36 -7.75 -5.32 -0.94
N GLN A 37 -6.46 -5.64 -1.02
CA GLN A 37 -5.98 -7.02 -1.23
C GLN A 37 -5.38 -7.58 0.05
N ARG A 38 -5.67 -8.85 0.34
CA ARG A 38 -5.00 -9.55 1.44
C ARG A 38 -3.54 -9.82 1.09
N ARG A 39 -2.65 -9.54 2.03
CA ARG A 39 -1.20 -9.76 1.95
C ARG A 39 -0.66 -10.24 3.28
N ILE A 40 0.50 -10.88 3.22
CA ILE A 40 1.22 -11.33 4.40
C ILE A 40 2.19 -10.21 4.83
N GLY A 41 2.09 -9.80 6.09
CA GLY A 41 2.98 -8.86 6.75
C GLY A 41 4.06 -9.58 7.57
N ALA A 42 4.70 -8.84 8.47
CA ALA A 42 5.71 -9.41 9.37
C ALA A 42 5.10 -10.54 10.22
N HIS A 43 5.86 -11.61 10.44
CA HIS A 43 5.49 -12.74 11.30
C HIS A 43 4.17 -13.43 10.88
N GLY A 44 3.87 -13.46 9.57
CA GLY A 44 2.69 -14.14 9.05
C GLY A 44 1.37 -13.39 9.26
N ARG A 45 1.38 -12.19 9.86
CA ARG A 45 0.17 -11.38 10.08
C ARG A 45 -0.46 -10.98 8.74
N ILE A 46 -1.71 -11.35 8.52
CA ILE A 46 -2.44 -10.95 7.31
C ILE A 46 -2.96 -9.53 7.48
N PHE A 47 -2.75 -8.69 6.47
CA PHE A 47 -3.29 -7.33 6.42
C PHE A 47 -3.91 -7.02 5.06
N ARG A 48 -4.68 -5.93 5.00
CA ARG A 48 -5.30 -5.42 3.78
C ARG A 48 -4.39 -4.34 3.17
N MET A 49 -3.69 -4.69 2.11
CA MET A 49 -2.89 -3.75 1.32
C MET A 49 -3.82 -2.89 0.46
N LEU A 50 -3.76 -1.58 0.68
CA LEU A 50 -4.57 -0.60 -0.04
C LEU A 50 -3.87 -0.19 -1.34
N GLY A 51 -4.66 0.06 -2.38
CA GLY A 51 -4.20 0.62 -3.65
C GLY A 51 -5.34 1.33 -4.35
N PHE A 52 -5.06 2.07 -5.42
CA PHE A 52 -6.15 2.63 -6.23
C PHE A 52 -6.76 1.53 -7.08
N ARG A 53 -8.10 1.52 -7.19
CA ARG A 53 -8.81 0.49 -7.94
C ARG A 53 -8.48 0.53 -9.44
N THR A 54 -8.39 1.73 -10.00
CA THR A 54 -8.23 1.98 -11.44
C THR A 54 -6.77 2.03 -11.90
N VAL A 55 -5.81 2.05 -10.98
CA VAL A 55 -4.39 2.22 -11.29
C VAL A 55 -3.69 0.85 -11.35
N ARG A 56 -2.81 0.68 -12.34
CA ARG A 56 -1.95 -0.52 -12.45
C ARG A 56 -1.03 -0.62 -11.23
N ARG A 57 -0.78 -1.85 -10.80
CA ARG A 57 0.15 -2.14 -9.70
C ARG A 57 1.56 -1.65 -10.06
N HIS A 58 2.37 -1.36 -9.04
CA HIS A 58 3.78 -0.95 -9.19
C HIS A 58 4.00 0.41 -9.86
N THR A 59 3.02 1.31 -9.76
CA THR A 59 3.17 2.71 -10.15
C THR A 59 3.33 3.59 -8.92
N ALA A 60 3.94 4.78 -9.08
CA ALA A 60 4.07 5.74 -7.99
C ALA A 60 2.72 6.14 -7.38
N LEU A 61 1.67 6.21 -8.21
CA LEU A 61 0.31 6.50 -7.75
C LEU A 61 -0.26 5.40 -6.84
N ASP A 62 0.06 4.13 -7.11
CA ASP A 62 -0.40 3.00 -6.29
C ASP A 62 0.28 2.96 -4.91
N ALA A 63 1.37 3.69 -4.70
CA ALA A 63 2.00 3.85 -3.41
C ALA A 63 1.21 4.76 -2.46
N LEU A 64 0.42 5.71 -2.99
CA LEU A 64 -0.26 6.70 -2.14
C LEU A 64 -1.25 6.03 -1.16
N PRO A 65 -2.12 5.09 -1.57
CA PRO A 65 -2.99 4.41 -0.62
C PRO A 65 -2.22 3.48 0.33
N GLN A 66 -1.05 2.98 -0.06
CA GLN A 66 -0.21 2.13 0.81
C GLN A 66 0.42 2.92 1.96
N LEU A 67 0.57 4.25 1.85
CA LEU A 67 1.01 5.10 2.96
C LEU A 67 0.09 4.99 4.18
N ILE A 68 -1.21 4.71 3.96
CA ILE A 68 -2.16 4.44 5.04
C ILE A 68 -1.77 3.15 5.79
N ASN A 69 -1.26 2.13 5.09
CA ASN A 69 -0.75 0.91 5.73
C ASN A 69 0.54 1.15 6.52
N VAL A 70 1.38 2.10 6.09
CA VAL A 70 2.57 2.53 6.85
C VAL A 70 2.15 3.23 8.14
N LEU A 71 1.16 4.12 8.08
CA LEU A 71 0.59 4.77 9.27
C LEU A 71 0.02 3.74 10.26
N ARG A 72 -0.72 2.75 9.76
CA ARG A 72 -1.27 1.65 10.57
C ARG A 72 -0.19 0.73 11.15
N GLY A 73 1.04 0.78 10.63
CA GLY A 73 2.14 -0.09 11.03
C GLY A 73 2.08 -1.51 10.45
N ASP A 74 1.24 -1.73 9.43
CA ASP A 74 1.22 -2.97 8.65
C ASP A 74 2.39 -3.02 7.65
N MET A 75 2.79 -1.87 7.14
CA MET A 75 3.87 -1.70 6.16
C MET A 75 4.95 -0.72 6.66
N SER A 76 6.06 -0.71 5.95
CA SER A 76 7.23 0.16 6.06
C SER A 76 7.38 0.97 4.77
N LEU A 77 8.08 2.11 4.80
CA LEU A 77 8.39 2.83 3.54
C LEU A 77 9.34 2.00 2.69
N VAL A 78 10.35 1.41 3.35
CA VAL A 78 11.37 0.57 2.75
C VAL A 78 11.34 -0.81 3.39
N GLY A 79 11.34 -1.86 2.57
CA GLY A 79 11.25 -3.24 3.04
C GLY A 79 10.95 -4.24 1.92
N PRO A 80 10.92 -5.54 2.23
CA PRO A 80 10.62 -6.58 1.26
C PRO A 80 9.20 -6.45 0.69
N LEU A 81 8.99 -6.88 -0.55
CA LEU A 81 7.68 -6.83 -1.17
C LEU A 81 6.69 -7.77 -0.44
N PRO A 82 5.45 -7.34 -0.15
CA PRO A 82 4.49 -8.17 0.56
C PRO A 82 4.03 -9.37 -0.31
N PRO A 83 4.24 -10.62 0.15
CA PRO A 83 3.83 -11.81 -0.60
C PRO A 83 2.32 -12.03 -0.54
N ARG A 84 1.82 -12.81 -1.50
CA ARG A 84 0.40 -13.20 -1.52
C ARG A 84 0.10 -14.20 -0.40
N PRO A 85 -1.15 -14.29 0.10
CA PRO A 85 -1.54 -15.29 1.09
C PRO A 85 -1.25 -16.74 0.68
N GLU A 86 -1.32 -17.03 -0.63
CA GLU A 86 -1.00 -18.33 -1.22
C GLU A 86 0.48 -18.68 -1.10
N GLU A 87 1.37 -17.69 -0.99
CA GLU A 87 2.81 -17.86 -0.84
C GLU A 87 3.21 -18.05 0.63
N LEU A 88 2.40 -18.78 1.41
CA LEU A 88 2.49 -18.91 2.88
C LEU A 88 3.88 -19.30 3.41
N ARG A 89 4.69 -19.96 2.58
CA ARG A 89 6.08 -20.35 2.88
C ARG A 89 7.03 -19.14 3.01
N ARG A 90 6.70 -17.98 2.41
CA ARG A 90 7.50 -16.75 2.48
C ARG A 90 7.02 -15.85 3.61
N GLN A 91 7.28 -16.26 4.85
CA GLN A 91 7.05 -15.39 6.00
C GLN A 91 8.16 -14.35 6.09
N LEU A 92 7.78 -13.07 6.18
CA LEU A 92 8.71 -11.96 6.35
C LEU A 92 9.03 -11.80 7.84
N ARG A 93 10.32 -11.71 8.17
CA ARG A 93 10.77 -11.32 9.53
C ARG A 93 10.46 -9.85 9.82
N THR A 94 10.53 -9.00 8.80
CA THR A 94 10.33 -7.56 8.92
C THR A 94 9.03 -7.11 8.25
N ARG A 95 8.61 -5.87 8.51
CA ARG A 95 7.44 -5.29 7.85
C ARG A 95 7.70 -5.16 6.35
N PRO A 96 6.74 -5.52 5.49
CA PRO A 96 6.89 -5.32 4.05
C PRO A 96 6.96 -3.83 3.70
N GLY A 97 7.70 -3.52 2.64
CA GLY A 97 7.93 -2.16 2.15
C GLY A 97 7.04 -1.77 0.98
N ILE A 98 6.79 -0.47 0.85
CA ILE A 98 6.31 0.12 -0.41
C ILE A 98 7.41 0.02 -1.47
N ILE A 99 8.64 0.40 -1.09
CA ILE A 99 9.84 0.31 -1.92
C ILE A 99 10.67 -0.88 -1.43
N SER A 100 11.02 -1.78 -2.35
CA SER A 100 11.92 -2.91 -2.09
C SER A 100 13.32 -2.60 -2.61
N LEU A 101 14.31 -2.69 -1.72
CA LEU A 101 15.74 -2.58 -2.07
C LEU A 101 16.27 -3.84 -2.78
N ARG A 102 15.57 -4.96 -2.62
CA ARG A 102 15.88 -6.20 -3.33
C ARG A 102 14.84 -6.39 -4.41
N ARG A 103 15.22 -6.23 -5.68
CA ARG A 103 14.49 -6.88 -6.77
C ARG A 103 14.64 -8.37 -6.52
N ALA A 104 13.52 -9.09 -6.38
CA ALA A 104 13.61 -10.55 -6.45
C ALA A 104 14.30 -10.89 -7.78
N PRO A 105 15.29 -11.81 -7.79
CA PRO A 105 15.84 -12.33 -9.03
C PRO A 105 14.73 -12.93 -9.90
#